data_AF-A0A535A4J6-F1
#
_entry.id   AF-A0A535A4J6-F1
#
_cell.length_a   1.000
_cell.length_b   1.000
_cell.length_c   1.000
_cell.angle_alpha   90.00
_cell.angle_beta   90.00
_cell.angle_gamma   90.00
#
_symmetry.space_group_name_H-M   'P 1'
#
loop_
_entity.id
_entity.type
_entity.pdbx_description
1 polymer ?
#
loop_
_entity_poly.entity_id
_entity_poly.type
_entity_poly.pdbx_seq_one_letter_code
_entity_poly.pdbx_strand_id
1 'polypeptide(L)'
;MREADLLREAFGDIHGRRLHGFALLVALGDGERAEHAAGMALSAGEEQATALRHPERAAAWLRARVLSSLRARTIGSSPMDLARRDNLAGLGVGGPAFDGLAALSPAERAALVASLIEGFEPIDVETILNLGPTATKRITARAREHYQLAATRAEPPGIGTASGSLAHRVQQVAGRALSQPSDDGR
;
A
#
# COMPACT_ATOMS: atom_id res chain seq x y z
N MET A 1 0.11 -35.70 3.40
CA MET A 1 0.32 -34.24 3.53
C MET A 1 0.10 -33.87 4.98
N ARG A 2 1.11 -33.30 5.67
CA ARG A 2 1.01 -33.05 7.12
C ARG A 2 0.20 -31.77 7.36
N GLU A 3 -0.46 -31.65 8.50
CA GLU A 3 -1.29 -30.48 8.88
C GLU A 3 -0.53 -29.15 8.74
N ALA A 4 0.77 -29.14 9.06
CA ALA A 4 1.64 -27.98 8.89
C ALA A 4 1.92 -27.60 7.43
N ASP A 5 1.80 -28.53 6.48
CA ASP A 5 1.97 -28.24 5.05
C ASP A 5 0.71 -27.55 4.51
N LEU A 6 -0.46 -28.04 4.91
CA LEU A 6 -1.77 -27.45 4.56
C LEU A 6 -1.93 -26.03 5.10
N LEU A 7 -1.48 -25.78 6.33
CA LEU A 7 -1.53 -24.45 6.94
C LEU A 7 -0.65 -23.44 6.21
N ARG A 8 0.52 -23.86 5.69
CA ARG A 8 1.42 -23.00 4.93
C ARG A 8 0.85 -22.65 3.56
N GLU A 9 0.33 -23.64 2.85
CA GLU A 9 -0.31 -23.43 1.54
C GLU A 9 -1.52 -22.49 1.65
N ALA A 10 -2.39 -22.74 2.63
CA ALA A 10 -3.53 -21.86 2.90
C ALA A 10 -3.11 -20.43 3.27
N PHE A 11 -2.03 -20.26 4.03
CA PHE A 11 -1.48 -18.94 4.36
C PHE A 11 -1.01 -18.18 3.12
N GLY A 12 -0.28 -18.86 2.23
CA GLY A 12 0.17 -18.32 0.94
C GLY A 12 -1.00 -17.86 0.07
N ASP A 13 -2.04 -18.70 -0.07
CA ASP A 13 -3.22 -18.40 -0.88
C ASP A 13 -4.01 -17.20 -0.35
N ILE A 14 -4.19 -17.12 0.96
CA ILE A 14 -4.97 -16.05 1.60
C ILE A 14 -4.25 -14.69 1.45
N HIS A 15 -2.94 -14.67 1.63
CA HIS A 15 -2.20 -13.40 1.72
C HIS A 15 -1.50 -12.98 0.41
N GLY A 16 -1.15 -13.93 -0.46
CA GLY A 16 -0.23 -13.70 -1.57
C GLY A 16 -0.65 -12.62 -2.54
N ARG A 17 -1.87 -12.70 -3.08
CA ARG A 17 -2.36 -11.72 -4.08
C ARG A 17 -2.45 -10.30 -3.52
N ARG A 18 -2.98 -10.15 -2.30
CA ARG A 18 -3.11 -8.84 -1.65
C ARG A 18 -1.73 -8.28 -1.28
N LEU A 19 -0.82 -9.12 -0.80
CA LEU A 19 0.54 -8.71 -0.45
C LEU A 19 1.34 -8.27 -1.68
N HIS A 20 1.19 -8.96 -2.81
CA HIS A 20 1.83 -8.54 -4.06
C HIS A 20 1.28 -7.20 -4.57
N GLY A 21 -0.04 -6.98 -4.50
CA GLY A 21 -0.65 -5.68 -4.82
C GLY A 21 -0.13 -4.54 -3.94
N PHE A 22 -0.02 -4.78 -2.62
CA PHE A 22 0.63 -3.85 -1.69
C PHE A 22 2.07 -3.54 -2.10
N ALA A 23 2.86 -4.59 -2.39
CA ALA A 23 4.25 -4.45 -2.78
C ALA A 23 4.42 -3.64 -4.07
N LEU A 24 3.56 -3.86 -5.08
CA LEU A 24 3.53 -3.09 -6.32
C LEU A 24 3.27 -1.60 -6.07
N LEU A 25 2.28 -1.28 -5.22
CA LEU A 25 1.97 0.11 -4.89
C LEU A 25 3.15 0.78 -4.17
N VAL A 26 3.75 0.12 -3.18
CA VAL A 26 4.88 0.68 -2.42
C VAL A 26 6.15 0.79 -3.27
N ALA A 27 6.37 -0.15 -4.19
CA ALA A 27 7.46 -0.15 -5.15
C ALA A 27 7.21 0.73 -6.38
N LEU A 28 6.07 1.44 -6.45
CA LEU A 28 5.67 2.29 -7.56
C LEU A 28 5.69 1.54 -8.91
N GLY A 29 5.12 0.34 -8.94
CA GLY A 29 4.99 -0.47 -10.14
C GLY A 29 6.24 -1.23 -10.55
N ASP A 30 7.32 -1.16 -9.78
CA ASP A 30 8.51 -1.98 -9.99
C ASP A 30 8.21 -3.45 -9.68
N GLY A 31 7.84 -4.20 -10.72
CA GLY A 31 7.31 -5.55 -10.62
C GLY A 31 8.30 -6.54 -10.03
N GLU A 32 9.56 -6.51 -10.48
CA GLU A 32 10.61 -7.40 -9.98
C GLU A 32 10.86 -7.16 -8.49
N ARG A 33 10.96 -5.90 -8.06
CA ARG A 33 11.14 -5.57 -6.65
C ARG A 33 9.92 -5.96 -5.82
N ALA A 34 8.72 -5.75 -6.33
CA ALA A 34 7.48 -6.09 -5.64
C ALA A 34 7.33 -7.61 -5.47
N GLU A 35 7.58 -8.38 -6.53
CA GLU A 35 7.56 -9.84 -6.50
C GLU A 35 8.59 -10.38 -5.51
N HIS A 36 9.83 -9.91 -5.61
CA HIS A 36 10.89 -10.34 -4.70
C HIS A 36 10.55 -10.02 -3.23
N ALA A 37 10.08 -8.80 -2.94
CA ALA A 37 9.73 -8.40 -1.58
C ALA A 37 8.54 -9.20 -1.03
N ALA A 38 7.51 -9.44 -1.84
CA ALA A 38 6.35 -10.24 -1.45
C ALA A 38 6.74 -11.71 -1.22
N GLY A 39 7.54 -12.31 -2.11
CA GLY A 39 8.01 -13.69 -1.98
C GLY A 39 8.86 -13.91 -0.71
N MET A 40 9.77 -12.99 -0.40
CA MET A 40 10.56 -13.03 0.84
C MET A 40 9.69 -12.90 2.09
N ALA A 41 8.64 -12.07 2.04
CA ALA A 41 7.72 -11.90 3.16
C ALA A 41 6.83 -13.15 3.35
N LEU A 42 6.31 -13.75 2.27
CA LEU A 42 5.52 -14.98 2.33
C LEU A 42 6.34 -16.16 2.86
N SER A 43 7.55 -16.36 2.34
CA SER A 43 8.44 -17.44 2.79
C SER A 43 8.70 -17.36 4.29
N ALA A 44 8.97 -16.15 4.80
CA ALA A 44 9.17 -15.94 6.24
C ALA A 44 7.87 -16.06 7.06
N GLY A 45 6.71 -15.75 6.46
CA GLY A 45 5.40 -15.91 7.09
C GLY A 45 4.99 -17.37 7.22
N GLU A 46 5.30 -18.20 6.21
CA GLU A 46 5.06 -19.65 6.24
C GLU A 46 5.88 -20.35 7.34
N GLU A 47 7.13 -19.92 7.55
CA GLU A 47 7.96 -20.39 8.68
C GLU A 47 7.35 -20.03 10.05
N GLN A 48 6.53 -18.98 10.12
CA GLN A 48 5.93 -18.45 11.35
C GLN A 48 4.41 -18.63 11.41
N ALA A 49 3.81 -19.42 10.52
CA ALA A 49 2.35 -19.51 10.35
C ALA A 49 1.63 -19.85 11.67
N THR A 50 2.24 -20.69 12.51
CA THR A 50 1.72 -21.07 13.84
C THR A 50 1.71 -19.93 14.85
N ALA A 51 2.62 -18.96 14.73
CA ALA A 51 2.70 -17.77 15.58
C ALA A 51 1.80 -16.62 15.05
N LEU A 52 1.56 -16.59 13.74
CA LEU A 52 0.75 -15.58 13.04
C LEU A 52 -0.72 -16.02 12.87
N ARG A 53 -1.33 -16.61 13.92
CA ARG A 53 -2.70 -17.13 13.85
C ARG A 53 -3.79 -16.07 13.71
N HIS A 54 -3.49 -14.81 14.03
CA HIS A 54 -4.43 -13.71 13.88
C HIS A 54 -4.27 -13.11 12.48
N PRO A 55 -5.27 -13.23 11.59
CA PRO A 55 -5.12 -12.93 10.17
C PRO A 55 -4.80 -11.45 9.90
N GLU A 56 -5.34 -10.53 10.70
CA GLU A 56 -5.07 -9.08 10.59
C GLU A 56 -3.62 -8.77 10.98
N ARG A 57 -3.15 -9.33 12.11
CA ARG A 57 -1.77 -9.15 12.58
C ARG A 57 -0.77 -9.80 11.64
N ALA A 58 -1.10 -10.97 11.10
CA ALA A 58 -0.32 -11.64 10.07
C ALA A 58 -0.19 -10.75 8.83
N ALA A 59 -1.30 -10.17 8.37
CA ALA A 59 -1.29 -9.25 7.25
C ALA A 59 -0.40 -8.03 7.55
N ALA A 60 -0.57 -7.36 8.69
CA ALA A 60 0.25 -6.22 9.09
C ALA A 60 1.75 -6.57 9.15
N TRP A 61 2.09 -7.71 9.73
CA TRP A 61 3.47 -8.22 9.81
C TRP A 61 4.07 -8.46 8.42
N LEU A 62 3.33 -9.06 7.49
CA LEU A 62 3.78 -9.27 6.11
C LEU A 62 4.06 -7.94 5.39
N ARG A 63 3.19 -6.94 5.56
CA ARG A 63 3.40 -5.59 4.97
C ARG A 63 4.63 -4.91 5.57
N ALA A 64 4.86 -5.04 6.88
CA ALA A 64 6.05 -4.54 7.54
C ALA A 64 7.34 -5.12 6.91
N ARG A 65 7.31 -6.42 6.62
CA ARG A 65 8.44 -7.13 6.02
C ARG A 65 8.70 -6.73 4.57
N VAL A 66 7.64 -6.55 3.77
CA VAL A 66 7.74 -5.98 2.41
C VAL A 66 8.37 -4.58 2.46
N LEU A 67 7.87 -3.70 3.34
CA LEU A 67 8.39 -2.33 3.46
C LEU A 67 9.86 -2.31 3.87
N SER A 68 10.26 -3.18 4.80
CA SER A 68 11.66 -3.35 5.22
C SER A 68 12.55 -3.77 4.04
N SER A 69 12.12 -4.77 3.27
CA SER A 69 12.85 -5.25 2.07
C SER A 69 13.01 -4.17 1.00
N LEU A 70 11.94 -3.39 0.74
CA LEU A 70 11.96 -2.32 -0.25
C LEU A 70 12.83 -1.13 0.18
N ARG A 71 12.93 -0.84 1.48
CA ARG A 71 13.83 0.21 2.02
C ARG A 71 15.30 -0.18 1.92
N ALA A 72 15.64 -1.46 2.10
CA ALA A 72 17.02 -1.94 2.07
C ALA A 72 17.66 -1.89 0.66
N ARG A 73 16.84 -1.87 -0.40
CA ARG A 73 17.29 -1.80 -1.80
C ARG A 73 17.04 -0.42 -2.41
N THR A 74 17.82 0.58 -2.03
CA THR A 74 17.91 1.85 -2.76
C THR A 74 19.01 1.76 -3.81
N ILE A 75 18.69 1.18 -4.97
CA ILE A 75 19.57 1.19 -6.14
C ILE A 75 18.77 1.71 -7.34
N GLY A 76 19.21 2.86 -7.86
CA GLY A 76 18.97 3.35 -9.22
C GLY A 76 17.52 3.61 -9.64
N SER A 77 17.20 4.87 -9.92
CA SER A 77 16.04 5.23 -10.74
C SER A 77 16.21 4.63 -12.13
N SER A 78 15.73 3.39 -12.34
CA SER A 78 15.70 2.78 -13.67
C SER A 78 14.70 3.53 -14.57
N PRO A 79 15.04 3.82 -15.83
CA PRO A 79 14.19 4.59 -16.77
C PRO A 79 12.94 3.83 -17.30
N MET A 80 12.44 2.82 -16.58
CA MET A 80 11.27 2.02 -16.99
C MET A 80 9.93 2.58 -16.49
N ASP A 81 9.69 3.88 -16.67
CA ASP A 81 8.45 4.52 -16.22
C ASP A 81 7.20 3.95 -16.90
N LEU A 82 7.30 3.48 -18.15
CA LEU A 82 6.19 2.85 -18.87
C LEU A 82 5.79 1.50 -18.26
N ALA A 83 6.74 0.58 -18.06
CA ALA A 83 6.43 -0.73 -17.47
C ALA A 83 5.90 -0.60 -16.03
N ARG A 84 6.40 0.37 -15.26
CA ARG A 84 5.88 0.69 -13.92
C ARG A 84 4.45 1.20 -13.97
N ARG A 85 4.15 2.09 -14.92
CA ARG A 85 2.79 2.58 -15.17
C ARG A 85 1.86 1.45 -15.60
N ASP A 86 2.28 0.58 -16.50
CA ASP A 86 1.47 -0.56 -16.98
C ASP A 86 1.15 -1.55 -15.86
N ASN A 87 2.14 -1.89 -15.02
CA ASN A 87 1.93 -2.77 -13.87
C ASN A 87 0.90 -2.18 -12.88
N LEU A 88 0.95 -0.87 -12.63
CA LEU A 88 -0.03 -0.20 -11.76
C LEU A 88 -1.38 0.02 -12.46
N ALA A 89 -1.40 0.23 -13.78
CA ALA A 89 -2.62 0.31 -14.57
C ALA A 89 -3.41 -1.01 -14.53
N GLY A 90 -2.72 -2.16 -14.48
CA GLY A 90 -3.32 -3.46 -14.21
C GLY A 90 -4.05 -3.57 -12.86
N LEU A 91 -3.71 -2.71 -11.89
CA LEU A 91 -4.40 -2.55 -10.60
C LEU A 91 -5.46 -1.44 -10.62
N GLY A 92 -5.72 -0.81 -11.77
CA GLY A 92 -6.65 0.30 -11.93
C GLY A 92 -6.09 1.66 -11.49
N VAL A 93 -4.77 1.80 -11.36
CA VAL A 93 -4.11 3.08 -11.04
C VAL A 93 -3.94 3.89 -12.32
N GLY A 94 -4.71 4.97 -12.47
CA GLY A 94 -4.58 5.91 -13.59
C GLY A 94 -3.42 6.89 -13.43
N GLY A 95 -3.17 7.69 -14.47
CA GLY A 95 -2.07 8.67 -14.53
C GLY A 95 -1.95 9.58 -13.30
N PRO A 96 -3.00 10.33 -12.92
CA PRO A 96 -2.95 11.20 -11.74
C PRO A 96 -2.67 10.46 -10.43
N ALA A 97 -3.18 9.22 -10.30
CA ALA A 97 -2.92 8.40 -9.12
C ALA A 97 -1.48 7.87 -9.09
N PHE A 98 -0.91 7.53 -10.26
CA PHE A 98 0.50 7.20 -10.38
C PHE A 98 1.38 8.38 -9.98
N ASP A 99 1.11 9.57 -10.49
CA ASP A 99 1.90 10.77 -10.20
C ASP A 99 1.79 11.14 -8.71
N GLY A 100 0.61 10.97 -8.12
CA GLY A 100 0.39 11.09 -6.68
C GLY A 100 1.24 10.13 -5.86
N LEU A 101 1.30 8.85 -6.25
CA LEU A 101 2.14 7.85 -5.58
C LEU A 101 3.64 8.09 -5.81
N ALA A 102 4.02 8.60 -6.98
CA ALA A 102 5.40 8.89 -7.34
C ALA A 102 6.01 10.01 -6.49
N ALA A 103 5.19 10.97 -6.06
CA ALA A 103 5.61 12.06 -5.17
C ALA A 103 5.90 11.61 -3.72
N LEU A 104 5.54 10.37 -3.36
CA LEU A 104 5.68 9.85 -2.00
C LEU A 104 6.98 9.04 -1.82
N SER A 105 7.51 9.02 -0.61
CA SER A 105 8.51 8.01 -0.20
C SER A 105 7.86 6.61 -0.07
N PRO A 106 8.63 5.51 -0.07
CA PRO A 106 8.09 4.17 0.19
C PRO A 106 7.32 4.07 1.52
N ALA A 107 7.77 4.78 2.55
CA ALA A 107 7.10 4.81 3.85
C ALA A 107 5.75 5.54 3.79
N GLU A 108 5.69 6.68 3.08
CA GLU A 108 4.44 7.41 2.86
C GLU A 108 3.47 6.64 1.98
N ARG A 109 3.95 5.96 0.92
CA ARG A 109 3.11 5.05 0.12
C ARG A 109 2.55 3.93 0.97
N ALA A 110 3.37 3.27 1.79
CA ALA A 110 2.90 2.22 2.69
C ALA A 110 1.86 2.74 3.69
N ALA A 111 2.07 3.92 4.28
CA ALA A 111 1.11 4.55 5.18
C ALA A 111 -0.23 4.84 4.50
N LEU A 112 -0.18 5.42 3.29
CA LEU A 112 -1.37 5.74 2.49
C LEU A 112 -2.14 4.47 2.11
N VAL A 113 -1.45 3.47 1.54
CA VAL A 113 -2.05 2.22 1.08
C VAL A 113 -2.64 1.43 2.25
N ALA A 114 -1.87 1.23 3.32
CA ALA A 114 -2.32 0.47 4.48
C ALA A 114 -3.55 1.12 5.15
N SER A 115 -3.54 2.43 5.35
CA SER A 115 -4.63 3.12 6.06
C SER A 115 -5.87 3.37 5.20
N LEU A 116 -5.71 3.78 3.93
CA LEU A 116 -6.85 4.22 3.10
C LEU A 116 -7.35 3.18 2.11
N ILE A 117 -6.46 2.32 1.60
CA ILE A 117 -6.82 1.34 0.57
C ILE A 117 -7.14 -0.01 1.22
N GLU A 118 -6.30 -0.45 2.16
CA GLU A 118 -6.49 -1.72 2.85
C GLU A 118 -7.29 -1.60 4.14
N GLY A 119 -7.45 -0.38 4.68
CA GLY A 119 -8.31 -0.12 5.84
C GLY A 119 -7.79 -0.70 7.16
N PHE A 120 -6.47 -0.80 7.33
CA PHE A 120 -5.88 -1.27 8.58
C PHE A 120 -6.18 -0.32 9.74
N GLU A 121 -6.37 -0.91 10.91
CA GLU A 121 -6.47 -0.17 12.17
C GLU A 121 -5.17 0.58 12.47
N PRO A 122 -5.21 1.71 13.21
CA PRO A 122 -4.02 2.52 13.48
C PRO A 122 -2.84 1.73 14.08
N ILE A 123 -3.12 0.78 14.98
CA ILE A 123 -2.09 -0.07 15.61
C ILE A 123 -1.39 -1.01 14.62
N ASP A 124 -2.11 -1.46 13.58
CA ASP A 124 -1.54 -2.29 12.53
C ASP A 124 -0.71 -1.44 11.56
N VAL A 125 -1.15 -0.21 11.27
CA VAL A 125 -0.34 0.75 10.49
C VAL A 125 0.95 1.11 11.23
N GLU A 126 0.89 1.29 12.56
CA GLU A 126 2.08 1.46 13.41
C GLU A 126 3.04 0.28 13.27
N THR A 127 2.50 -0.94 13.29
CA THR A 127 3.27 -2.18 13.09
C THR A 127 3.90 -2.23 11.70
N ILE A 128 3.16 -1.89 10.66
CA ILE A 128 3.65 -1.87 9.26
C ILE A 128 4.80 -0.89 9.09
N LEU A 129 4.66 0.31 9.65
CA LEU A 129 5.65 1.38 9.50
C LEU A 129 6.84 1.23 10.45
N ASN A 130 6.68 0.42 11.50
CA ASN A 130 7.58 0.31 12.66
C ASN A 130 7.81 1.68 13.32
N LEU A 131 6.72 2.36 13.65
CA LEU A 131 6.70 3.70 14.23
C LEU A 131 5.72 3.77 15.40
N GLY A 132 5.94 4.70 16.32
CA GLY A 132 4.97 5.01 17.38
C GLY A 132 3.75 5.79 16.87
N PRO A 133 2.67 5.89 17.67
CA PRO A 133 1.36 6.39 17.25
C PRO A 133 1.40 7.82 16.68
N THR A 134 2.12 8.72 17.35
CA THR A 134 2.23 10.13 16.91
C THR A 134 2.97 10.25 15.58
N ALA A 135 4.01 9.44 15.37
CA ALA A 135 4.78 9.44 14.12
C ALA A 135 3.95 8.84 12.97
N THR A 136 3.21 7.76 13.24
CA THR A 136 2.29 7.12 12.28
C THR A 136 1.17 8.07 11.84
N LYS A 137 0.54 8.79 12.78
CA LYS A 137 -0.46 9.81 12.45
C LYS A 137 0.12 10.90 11.55
N ARG A 138 1.31 11.40 11.89
CA ARG A 138 1.98 12.48 11.14
C ARG A 138 2.35 12.06 9.72
N ILE A 139 2.98 10.89 9.54
CA ILE A 139 3.37 10.41 8.21
C ILE A 139 2.15 10.10 7.35
N THR A 140 1.07 9.59 7.95
CA THR A 140 -0.19 9.34 7.22
C THR A 140 -0.83 10.65 6.75
N ALA A 141 -0.91 11.65 7.62
CA ALA A 141 -1.43 12.97 7.26
C ALA A 141 -0.60 13.63 6.14
N ARG A 142 0.74 13.60 6.28
CA ARG A 142 1.67 14.13 5.28
C ARG A 142 1.55 13.40 3.93
N ALA A 143 1.47 12.06 3.95
CA ALA A 143 1.31 11.26 2.74
C ALA A 143 0.03 11.63 1.98
N ARG A 144 -1.08 11.88 2.70
CA ARG A 144 -2.34 12.33 2.10
C ARG A 144 -2.20 13.69 1.44
N GLU A 145 -1.63 14.66 2.15
CA GLU A 145 -1.41 16.02 1.63
C GLU A 145 -0.54 16.01 0.38
N HIS A 146 0.62 15.35 0.44
CA HIS A 146 1.54 15.24 -0.70
C HIS A 146 0.89 14.55 -1.91
N TYR A 147 0.16 13.45 -1.67
CA TYR A 147 -0.55 12.73 -2.74
C TYR A 147 -1.57 13.64 -3.42
N GLN A 148 -2.38 14.36 -2.65
CA GLN A 148 -3.41 15.26 -3.18
C GLN A 148 -2.80 16.41 -4.00
N LEU A 149 -1.74 17.04 -3.48
CA LEU A 149 -1.04 18.12 -4.18
C LEU A 149 -0.43 17.64 -5.51
N ALA A 150 0.09 16.42 -5.57
CA ALA A 150 0.67 15.86 -6.80
C ALA A 150 -0.41 15.41 -7.79
N ALA A 151 -1.45 14.70 -7.32
CA ALA A 151 -2.53 14.22 -8.17
C ALA A 151 -3.33 15.35 -8.82
N THR A 152 -3.56 16.45 -8.10
CA THR A 152 -4.28 17.63 -8.63
C THR A 152 -3.48 18.43 -9.65
N ARG A 153 -2.14 18.47 -9.54
CA ARG A 153 -1.27 19.12 -10.54
C ARG A 153 -1.18 18.34 -11.85
N ALA A 154 -1.43 17.04 -11.80
CA ALA A 154 -1.38 16.14 -12.96
C ALA A 154 -2.68 16.15 -13.79
N GLU A 155 -3.79 16.69 -13.27
CA GLU A 155 -5.00 16.90 -14.05
C GLU A 155 -4.84 18.11 -14.99
N PRO A 156 -4.86 17.94 -16.32
CA PRO A 156 -4.99 19.07 -17.22
C PRO A 156 -6.35 19.75 -16.98
N PRO A 157 -6.43 21.09 -17.04
CA PRO A 157 -7.71 21.79 -16.93
C PRO A 157 -8.57 21.47 -18.15
N GLY A 158 -9.52 20.55 -17.97
CA GLY A 158 -10.57 20.26 -18.94
C GLY A 158 -10.34 19.01 -19.79
N ILE A 159 -11.11 17.97 -19.47
CA ILE A 159 -11.98 17.14 -20.32
C ILE A 159 -12.14 15.82 -19.55
N GLY A 160 -13.30 15.65 -18.92
CA GLY A 160 -13.60 14.47 -18.14
C GLY A 160 -13.69 13.24 -19.04
N THR A 161 -12.82 12.26 -18.83
CA THR A 161 -13.03 10.89 -19.30
C THR A 161 -12.40 9.87 -18.35
N ALA A 162 -13.28 9.01 -17.80
CA ALA A 162 -12.99 7.68 -17.26
C ALA A 162 -12.00 7.56 -16.08
N SER A 163 -12.33 8.18 -14.94
CA SER A 163 -11.72 7.83 -13.65
C SER A 163 -12.23 6.45 -13.24
N GLY A 164 -11.36 5.42 -13.27
CA GLY A 164 -11.69 4.05 -12.91
C GLY A 164 -12.31 3.94 -11.51
N SER A 165 -13.10 2.90 -11.27
CA SER A 165 -13.96 2.78 -10.08
C SER A 165 -13.23 2.91 -8.75
N LEU A 166 -11.91 2.66 -8.68
CA LEU A 166 -11.06 2.84 -7.50
C LEU A 166 -10.57 4.28 -7.33
N ALA A 167 -10.18 4.97 -8.41
CA ALA A 167 -9.83 6.40 -8.36
C ALA A 167 -11.04 7.24 -7.93
N HIS A 168 -12.22 6.91 -8.47
CA HIS A 168 -13.49 7.48 -8.02
C HIS A 168 -13.80 7.13 -6.55
N ARG A 169 -13.44 5.92 -6.09
CA ARG A 169 -13.60 5.51 -4.67
C ARG A 169 -12.65 6.26 -3.75
N VAL A 170 -11.39 6.43 -4.14
CA VAL A 170 -10.38 7.22 -3.40
C VAL A 170 -10.80 8.69 -3.34
N GLN A 171 -11.25 9.28 -4.45
CA GLN A 171 -11.78 10.65 -4.48
C GLN A 171 -13.06 10.79 -3.65
N GLN A 172 -14.00 9.84 -3.71
CA GLN A 172 -15.23 9.89 -2.89
C GLN A 172 -14.96 9.73 -1.39
N VAL A 173 -14.05 8.83 -1.00
CA VAL A 173 -13.67 8.63 0.40
C VAL A 173 -12.91 9.85 0.93
N ALA A 174 -11.97 10.39 0.16
CA ALA A 174 -11.27 11.63 0.52
C ALA A 174 -12.23 12.82 0.63
N GLY A 175 -13.18 12.97 -0.30
CA GLY A 175 -14.17 14.05 -0.27
C GLY A 175 -15.12 13.97 0.93
N ARG A 176 -15.57 12.77 1.32
CA ARG A 176 -16.43 12.57 2.49
C ARG A 176 -15.70 12.85 3.81
N ALA A 177 -14.46 12.40 3.93
CA ALA A 177 -13.64 12.64 5.13
C ALA A 177 -13.33 14.14 5.35
N LEU A 178 -13.37 14.95 4.29
CA LEU A 178 -13.13 16.39 4.35
C LEU A 178 -14.40 17.23 4.51
N SER A 179 -15.57 16.64 4.28
CA SER A 179 -16.86 17.35 4.34
C SER A 179 -17.63 17.12 5.64
N GLN A 180 -17.14 16.26 6.53
CA GLN A 180 -17.68 16.13 7.88
C GLN A 180 -16.85 17.00 8.85
N PRO A 181 -17.42 18.05 9.45
CA PRO A 181 -16.80 18.67 10.60
C PRO A 181 -16.71 17.63 11.72
N SER A 182 -15.59 17.61 12.44
CA SER A 182 -15.43 16.82 13.66
C SER A 182 -16.54 17.19 14.63
N ASP A 183 -17.59 16.37 14.67
CA ASP A 183 -18.60 16.41 15.73
C ASP A 183 -17.98 15.66 16.92
N ASP A 184 -17.05 16.33 17.61
CA ASP A 184 -16.59 15.91 18.92
C ASP A 184 -17.77 16.11 19.90
N GLY A 185 -18.31 14.97 20.31
CA GLY A 185 -19.52 14.84 21.09
C GLY A 185 -19.51 15.57 22.43
N ARG A 186 -20.74 15.90 22.84
CA ARG A 186 -21.17 15.96 24.24
C ARG A 186 -21.20 14.57 24.86
#